data_AF-A0A820JYB2-F1
#
_entry.id   AF-A0A820JYB2-F1
#
_cell.length_a   1.000
_cell.length_b   1.000
_cell.length_c   1.000
_cell.angle_alpha   90.00
_cell.angle_beta   90.00
_cell.angle_gamma   90.00
#
_symmetry.space_group_name_H-M   'P 1'
#
loop_
_entity.id
_entity.type
_entity.pdbx_description
1 polymer ?
#
loop_
_entity_poly.entity_id
_entity_poly.type
_entity_poly.pdbx_seq_one_letter_code
_entity_poly.pdbx_strand_id
1 'polypeptide(L)'
;MGQGVHVMTVAWTGIAVSLLPEGRTVYSRFKLPVSILETSTSRIGPNSKEAEEIRKTEVFIWDEAPMDPSYALNAVDILLRDIMNIDALFGGKIMIFGGDFRQVLPVIRFANRSDLIAASLKSSAFWPYFKVMHLHQNMRTEPGEEEFSKWLIKLGNDYARIFLYVTPFSKSSTIHSI
;
A
#
# COMPACT_ATOMS: atom_id res chain seq x y z
N MET A 1 4.89 17.97 6.86
CA MET A 1 6.03 17.10 6.47
C MET A 1 7.04 17.13 7.60
N GLY A 2 7.32 15.99 8.24
CA GLY A 2 8.31 15.92 9.32
C GLY A 2 9.72 16.10 8.73
N GLN A 3 10.48 17.05 9.24
CA GLN A 3 11.84 17.33 8.79
C GLN A 3 12.76 16.16 9.19
N GLY A 4 13.22 15.38 8.21
CA GLY A 4 14.29 14.38 8.39
C GLY A 4 14.01 12.97 7.87
N VAL A 5 12.76 12.61 7.59
CA VAL A 5 12.39 11.26 7.11
C VAL A 5 12.16 11.26 5.61
N HIS A 6 12.85 10.38 4.88
CA HIS A 6 12.63 10.25 3.44
C HIS A 6 11.43 9.34 3.16
N VAL A 7 10.38 9.92 2.57
CA VAL A 7 9.10 9.25 2.32
C VAL A 7 8.85 9.13 0.82
N MET A 8 8.42 7.95 0.37
CA MET A 8 7.93 7.75 -0.99
C MET A 8 6.45 7.41 -0.99
N THR A 9 5.67 8.09 -1.82
CA THR A 9 4.23 7.84 -1.98
C THR A 9 3.97 7.12 -3.29
N VAL A 10 3.11 6.10 -3.23
CA VAL A 10 2.70 5.28 -4.38
C VAL A 10 1.22 4.95 -4.33
N ALA A 11 0.63 4.67 -5.49
CA ALA A 11 -0.70 4.07 -5.61
C ALA A 11 -0.80 3.24 -6.89
N TRP A 12 -1.79 2.35 -6.98
CA TRP A 12 -1.95 1.49 -8.15
C TRP A 12 -2.31 2.26 -9.43
N THR A 13 -3.25 3.19 -9.33
CA THR A 13 -3.82 3.92 -10.47
C THR A 13 -3.21 5.32 -10.61
N GLY A 14 -3.14 5.80 -11.86
CA GLY A 14 -2.64 7.15 -12.13
C GLY A 14 -3.46 8.27 -11.50
N ILE A 15 -4.78 8.07 -11.34
CA ILE A 15 -5.66 9.09 -10.74
C ILE A 15 -5.44 9.22 -9.23
N ALA A 16 -5.23 8.11 -8.51
CA ALA A 16 -4.91 8.13 -7.09
C ALA A 16 -3.57 8.83 -6.83
N VAL A 17 -2.58 8.57 -7.69
CA VAL A 17 -1.27 9.22 -7.63
C VAL A 17 -1.34 10.74 -7.71
N SER A 18 -2.27 11.32 -8.49
CA SER A 18 -2.41 12.77 -8.63
C SER A 18 -2.76 13.48 -7.32
N LEU A 19 -3.27 12.76 -6.32
CA LEU A 19 -3.60 13.29 -5.00
C LEU A 19 -2.45 13.14 -4.00
N LEU A 20 -1.37 12.45 -4.37
CA LEU A 20 -0.22 12.20 -3.50
C LEU A 20 0.92 13.17 -3.82
N PRO A 21 1.49 13.85 -2.80
CA PRO A 21 2.69 14.67 -2.98
C PRO A 21 3.83 13.81 -3.54
N GLU A 22 4.38 14.22 -4.68
CA GLU A 22 5.45 13.50 -5.40
C GLU A 22 5.12 12.02 -5.68
N GLY A 23 3.82 11.72 -5.79
CA GLY A 23 3.30 10.39 -6.03
C GLY A 23 3.78 9.82 -7.35
N ARG A 24 3.96 8.50 -7.38
CA ARG A 24 4.15 7.74 -8.62
C ARG A 24 3.34 6.46 -8.58
N THR A 25 2.95 5.94 -9.74
CA THR A 25 2.29 4.63 -9.75
C THR A 25 3.25 3.56 -9.25
N VAL A 26 2.72 2.50 -8.63
CA VAL A 26 3.50 1.33 -8.18
C VAL A 26 4.36 0.80 -9.33
N TYR A 27 3.77 0.66 -10.53
CA TYR A 27 4.49 0.26 -11.75
C TYR A 27 5.68 1.16 -12.08
N SER A 28 5.50 2.47 -12.06
CA SER A 28 6.56 3.40 -12.47
C SER A 28 7.65 3.57 -11.40
N ARG A 29 7.26 3.55 -10.11
CA ARG A 29 8.19 3.64 -8.97
C ARG A 29 9.11 2.43 -8.91
N PHE A 30 8.54 1.24 -9.02
CA PHE A 30 9.28 -0.02 -8.84
C PHE A 30 9.62 -0.71 -10.16
N LYS A 31 9.39 -0.07 -11.32
CA LYS A 31 9.62 -0.61 -12.67
C LYS A 31 9.06 -2.02 -12.85
N LEU A 32 7.83 -2.25 -12.38
CA LEU A 32 7.15 -3.53 -12.54
C LEU A 32 6.74 -3.72 -14.01
N PRO A 33 6.76 -4.95 -14.55
CA PRO A 33 6.28 -5.23 -15.90
C PRO A 33 4.77 -4.95 -16.04
N VAL A 34 4.37 -4.42 -17.19
CA VAL A 34 2.95 -4.32 -17.58
C VAL A 34 2.50 -5.72 -18.01
N SER A 35 1.40 -6.21 -17.44
CA SER A 35 1.08 -7.65 -17.27
C SER A 35 1.91 -8.29 -16.16
N ILE A 36 1.65 -7.84 -14.94
CA ILE A 36 2.23 -8.43 -13.74
C ILE A 36 1.55 -9.78 -13.44
N LEU A 37 2.38 -10.76 -13.08
CA LEU A 37 2.02 -12.13 -12.75
C LEU A 37 2.63 -12.51 -11.40
N GLU A 38 2.24 -13.65 -10.86
CA GLU A 38 2.77 -14.17 -9.58
C GLU A 38 4.30 -14.31 -9.55
N THR A 39 4.91 -14.62 -10.69
CA THR A 39 6.37 -14.79 -10.83
C THR A 39 7.09 -13.52 -11.27
N SER A 40 6.38 -12.39 -11.37
CA SER A 40 6.98 -11.14 -11.85
C SER A 40 7.92 -10.54 -10.82
N THR A 41 9.02 -9.98 -11.30
CA THR A 41 9.99 -9.24 -10.52
C THR A 41 10.19 -7.84 -11.10
N SER A 42 10.75 -6.95 -10.29
CA SER A 42 11.12 -5.60 -10.73
C SER A 42 12.30 -5.63 -11.70
N ARG A 43 12.37 -4.64 -12.59
CA ARG A 43 13.51 -4.41 -13.50
C ARG A 43 14.59 -3.50 -12.90
N ILE A 44 14.45 -3.07 -11.65
CA ILE A 44 15.44 -2.23 -10.99
C ILE A 44 16.66 -3.10 -10.61
N GLY A 45 17.82 -2.73 -11.12
CA GLY A 45 19.09 -3.34 -10.71
C GLY A 45 19.63 -2.69 -9.43
N PRO A 46 20.39 -3.42 -8.60
CA PRO A 46 20.87 -2.93 -7.29
C PRO A 46 21.80 -1.70 -7.38
N ASN A 47 22.44 -1.47 -8.54
CA ASN A 47 23.35 -0.35 -8.76
C ASN A 47 22.71 0.82 -9.53
N SER A 48 21.38 0.81 -9.73
CA SER A 48 20.69 1.90 -10.42
C SER A 48 20.44 3.10 -9.50
N LYS A 49 20.12 4.25 -10.09
CA LYS A 49 19.73 5.46 -9.33
C LYS A 49 18.46 5.23 -8.53
N GLU A 50 17.49 4.52 -9.10
CA GLU A 50 16.25 4.15 -8.43
C GLU A 50 16.51 3.29 -7.19
N ALA A 51 17.47 2.36 -7.26
CA ALA A 51 17.86 1.56 -6.10
C ALA A 51 18.49 2.43 -5.00
N GLU A 52 19.27 3.44 -5.35
CA GLU A 52 19.82 4.40 -4.40
C GLU A 52 18.72 5.22 -3.71
N GLU A 53 17.72 5.70 -4.47
CA GLU A 53 16.55 6.41 -3.92
C GLU A 53 15.73 5.51 -2.97
N ILE A 54 15.53 4.24 -3.34
CA ILE A 54 14.87 3.24 -2.49
C ILE A 54 15.65 3.00 -1.19
N ARG A 55 16.98 2.92 -1.25
CA ARG A 55 17.82 2.76 -0.04
C ARG A 55 17.66 3.93 0.92
N LYS A 56 17.65 5.16 0.40
CA LYS A 56 17.48 6.38 1.20
C LYS A 56 16.08 6.51 1.80
N THR A 57 15.07 5.90 1.18
CA THR A 57 13.68 5.93 1.66
C THR A 57 13.50 5.11 2.92
N GLU A 58 12.89 5.69 3.94
CA GLU A 58 12.61 5.01 5.20
C GLU A 58 11.16 4.49 5.24
N VAL A 59 10.24 5.28 4.68
CA VAL A 59 8.81 5.02 4.71
C VAL A 59 8.24 5.03 3.30
N PHE A 60 7.47 4.00 2.96
CA PHE A 60 6.63 3.96 1.78
C PHE A 60 5.17 4.12 2.20
N ILE A 61 4.48 5.08 1.62
CA ILE A 61 3.03 5.26 1.77
C ILE A 61 2.38 4.76 0.48
N TRP A 62 1.54 3.76 0.60
CA TRP A 62 0.86 3.10 -0.51
C TRP A 62 -0.63 3.35 -0.40
N ASP A 63 -1.15 4.27 -1.20
CA ASP A 63 -2.57 4.62 -1.20
C ASP A 63 -3.37 3.72 -2.16
N GLU A 64 -4.66 3.56 -1.84
CA GLU A 64 -5.60 2.65 -2.51
C GLU A 64 -5.09 1.20 -2.64
N ALA A 65 -4.32 0.74 -1.63
CA ALA A 65 -3.71 -0.58 -1.57
C ALA A 65 -4.68 -1.78 -1.76
N PRO A 66 -5.97 -1.73 -1.37
CA PRO A 66 -6.90 -2.85 -1.62
C PRO A 66 -7.13 -3.15 -3.10
N MET A 67 -6.84 -2.20 -4.00
CA MET A 67 -6.94 -2.39 -5.45
C MET A 67 -5.74 -3.14 -6.02
N ASP A 68 -4.64 -3.24 -5.27
CA ASP A 68 -3.43 -3.91 -5.72
C ASP A 68 -3.57 -5.43 -5.59
N PRO A 69 -3.22 -6.19 -6.64
CA PRO A 69 -3.09 -7.62 -6.51
C PRO A 69 -1.89 -7.96 -5.61
N SER A 70 -2.05 -8.99 -4.77
CA SER A 70 -1.06 -9.44 -3.79
C SER A 70 0.29 -9.78 -4.41
N TYR A 71 0.32 -10.27 -5.65
CA TYR A 71 1.57 -10.53 -6.37
C TYR A 71 2.36 -9.25 -6.72
N ALA A 72 1.72 -8.08 -6.80
CA ALA A 72 2.45 -6.81 -6.93
C ALA A 72 3.24 -6.50 -5.66
N LEU A 73 2.65 -6.77 -4.50
CA LEU A 73 3.34 -6.64 -3.22
C LEU A 73 4.47 -7.67 -3.09
N ASN A 74 4.28 -8.91 -3.57
CA ASN A 74 5.36 -9.91 -3.63
C ASN A 74 6.55 -9.40 -4.45
N ALA A 75 6.30 -8.87 -5.64
CA ALA A 75 7.36 -8.33 -6.51
C ALA A 75 8.12 -7.17 -5.85
N VAL A 76 7.41 -6.31 -5.10
CA VAL A 76 8.02 -5.20 -4.35
C VAL A 76 8.79 -5.72 -3.13
N ASP A 77 8.28 -6.70 -2.39
CA ASP A 77 8.98 -7.29 -1.25
C ASP A 77 10.31 -7.92 -1.69
N ILE A 78 10.30 -8.75 -2.75
CA ILE A 78 11.52 -9.34 -3.35
C ILE A 78 12.51 -8.23 -3.71
N LEU A 79 12.06 -7.22 -4.46
CA LEU A 79 12.90 -6.09 -4.85
C LEU A 79 13.53 -5.39 -3.64
N LEU A 80 12.76 -5.11 -2.59
CA LEU A 80 13.26 -4.39 -1.42
C LEU A 80 14.25 -5.24 -0.63
N ARG A 81 14.02 -6.56 -0.49
CA ARG A 81 15.00 -7.48 0.11
C ARG A 81 16.30 -7.50 -0.67
N ASP A 82 16.22 -7.54 -2.01
CA ASP A 82 17.39 -7.54 -2.89
C ASP A 82 18.18 -6.22 -2.82
N ILE A 83 17.50 -5.07 -2.90
CA ILE A 83 18.15 -3.74 -2.85
C ILE A 83 18.81 -3.49 -1.50
N MET A 84 18.12 -3.89 -0.42
CA MET A 84 18.59 -3.68 0.95
C MET A 84 19.57 -4.75 1.41
N ASN A 85 19.63 -5.89 0.71
CA ASN A 85 20.37 -7.09 1.11
C ASN A 85 20.01 -7.54 2.54
N ILE A 86 18.71 -7.53 2.86
CA ILE A 86 18.16 -7.89 4.17
C ILE A 86 16.97 -8.82 3.94
N ASP A 87 17.04 -10.04 4.48
CA ASP A 87 15.93 -10.99 4.46
C ASP A 87 14.91 -10.71 5.58
N ALA A 88 14.32 -9.52 5.52
CA ALA A 88 13.20 -9.10 6.34
C ALA A 88 12.09 -8.58 5.44
N LEU A 89 10.85 -8.61 5.94
CA LEU A 89 9.70 -8.11 5.18
C LEU A 89 9.96 -6.69 4.66
N PHE A 90 9.77 -6.50 3.36
CA PHE A 90 10.03 -5.28 2.60
C PHE A 90 11.45 -4.73 2.79
N GLY A 91 12.46 -5.61 2.93
CA GLY A 91 13.85 -5.21 3.17
C GLY A 91 14.04 -4.41 4.47
N GLY A 92 13.14 -4.58 5.44
CA GLY A 92 13.12 -3.82 6.69
C GLY A 92 12.59 -2.39 6.59
N LYS A 93 11.98 -2.02 5.45
CA LYS A 93 11.35 -0.71 5.26
C LYS A 93 10.00 -0.64 5.96
N ILE A 94 9.61 0.58 6.35
CA ILE A 94 8.27 0.82 6.90
C ILE A 94 7.32 0.99 5.71
N MET A 95 6.34 0.11 5.63
CA MET A 95 5.26 0.22 4.65
C MET A 95 3.99 0.64 5.36
N ILE A 96 3.37 1.71 4.86
CA ILE A 96 2.08 2.22 5.32
C ILE A 96 1.12 2.08 4.15
N PHE A 97 0.20 1.13 4.21
CA PHE A 97 -0.83 0.95 3.20
C PHE A 97 -2.12 1.63 3.65
N GLY A 98 -2.65 2.53 2.82
CA GLY A 98 -3.95 3.16 3.01
C GLY A 98 -4.95 2.63 1.99
N GLY A 99 -6.23 2.60 2.38
CA GLY A 99 -7.33 2.38 1.46
C GLY A 99 -8.57 1.81 2.15
N ASP A 100 -9.62 1.61 1.36
CA ASP A 100 -10.89 1.06 1.85
C ASP A 100 -11.25 -0.21 1.08
N PHE A 101 -11.30 -1.35 1.80
CA PHE A 101 -11.64 -2.66 1.25
C PHE A 101 -13.09 -2.77 0.76
N ARG A 102 -13.93 -1.77 1.03
CA ARG A 102 -15.30 -1.68 0.53
C ARG A 102 -15.37 -1.06 -0.87
N GLN A 103 -14.26 -0.51 -1.36
CA GLN A 103 -14.17 -0.02 -2.73
C GLN A 103 -13.96 -1.20 -3.71
N VAL A 104 -12.98 -1.09 -4.59
CA VAL A 104 -12.79 -2.00 -5.72
C VAL A 104 -11.73 -3.03 -5.37
N LEU A 105 -12.03 -4.32 -5.60
CA LEU A 105 -11.06 -5.41 -5.55
C LEU A 105 -10.04 -5.30 -6.70
N PRO A 106 -8.91 -6.02 -6.64
CA PRO A 106 -7.95 -6.01 -7.74
C PRO A 106 -8.60 -6.37 -9.08
N VAL A 107 -8.38 -5.56 -10.10
CA VAL A 107 -8.96 -5.77 -11.43
C VAL A 107 -8.09 -6.75 -12.22
N ILE A 108 -8.53 -8.00 -12.33
CA ILE A 108 -7.83 -9.06 -13.06
C ILE A 108 -8.70 -9.51 -14.25
N ARG A 109 -8.14 -9.46 -15.46
CA ARG A 109 -8.89 -9.82 -16.68
C ARG A 109 -9.23 -11.30 -16.67
N PHE A 110 -10.49 -11.61 -16.99
CA PHE A 110 -11.02 -12.98 -17.07
C PHE A 110 -10.96 -13.79 -15.76
N ALA A 111 -10.71 -13.12 -14.63
CA ALA A 111 -10.69 -13.75 -13.32
C ALA A 111 -12.10 -14.09 -12.83
N ASN A 112 -12.23 -15.26 -12.21
CA ASN A 112 -13.41 -15.62 -11.46
C ASN A 112 -13.34 -15.05 -10.03
N ARG A 113 -14.41 -15.22 -9.25
CA ARG A 113 -14.49 -14.70 -7.87
C ARG A 113 -13.38 -15.25 -6.97
N SER A 114 -13.04 -16.52 -7.08
CA SER A 114 -11.99 -17.16 -6.29
C SER A 114 -10.61 -16.58 -6.62
N ASP A 115 -10.34 -16.31 -7.91
CA ASP A 115 -9.10 -15.69 -8.36
C ASP A 115 -8.94 -14.28 -7.77
N LEU A 116 -10.02 -13.48 -7.77
CA LEU A 116 -10.03 -12.15 -7.17
C LEU A 116 -9.77 -12.18 -5.66
N ILE A 117 -10.36 -13.15 -4.95
CA ILE A 117 -10.13 -13.34 -3.52
C ILE A 117 -8.68 -13.77 -3.27
N ALA A 118 -8.15 -14.71 -4.03
CA ALA A 118 -6.78 -15.20 -3.90
C ALA A 118 -5.74 -14.09 -4.16
N ALA A 119 -6.00 -13.23 -5.14
CA ALA A 119 -5.17 -12.08 -5.43
C ALA A 119 -5.38 -10.90 -4.47
N SER A 120 -6.36 -10.94 -3.56
CA SER A 120 -6.60 -9.84 -2.63
C SER A 120 -5.53 -9.75 -1.55
N LEU A 121 -5.29 -8.52 -1.06
CA LEU A 121 -4.35 -8.26 0.03
C LEU A 121 -4.68 -9.07 1.31
N LYS A 122 -5.97 -9.30 1.59
CA LYS A 122 -6.44 -10.08 2.75
C LYS A 122 -6.08 -11.56 2.70
N SER A 123 -5.97 -12.11 1.49
CA SER A 123 -5.57 -13.50 1.27
C SER A 123 -4.05 -13.67 1.13
N SER A 124 -3.31 -12.56 1.13
CA SER A 124 -1.86 -12.59 0.94
C SER A 124 -1.13 -13.09 2.19
N ALA A 125 0.06 -13.64 1.97
CA ALA A 125 0.97 -14.04 3.06
C ALA A 125 1.43 -12.85 3.93
N PHE A 126 1.27 -11.61 3.46
CA PHE A 126 1.59 -10.40 4.22
C PHE A 126 0.56 -10.07 5.30
N TRP A 127 -0.68 -10.50 5.11
CA TRP A 127 -1.80 -10.08 5.95
C TRP A 127 -1.58 -10.31 7.45
N PRO A 128 -1.05 -11.47 7.91
CA PRO A 128 -0.79 -11.70 9.33
C PRO A 128 0.23 -10.75 9.96
N TYR A 129 1.09 -10.12 9.16
CA TYR A 129 2.10 -9.18 9.65
C TYR A 129 1.54 -7.77 9.83
N PHE A 130 0.47 -7.41 9.13
CA PHE A 130 -0.03 -6.05 9.18
C PHE A 130 -0.68 -5.70 10.51
N LYS A 131 -0.27 -4.56 11.06
CA LYS A 131 -1.04 -3.89 12.10
C LYS A 131 -2.13 -3.06 11.45
N VAL A 132 -3.38 -3.45 11.69
CA VAL A 132 -4.56 -2.78 11.15
C VAL A 132 -4.98 -1.64 12.08
N MET A 133 -5.14 -0.44 11.54
CA MET A 133 -5.73 0.71 12.23
C MET A 133 -6.96 1.20 11.46
N HIS A 134 -7.92 1.76 12.19
CA HIS A 134 -9.18 2.24 11.63
C HIS A 134 -9.30 3.75 11.79
N LEU A 135 -9.60 4.45 10.69
CA LEU A 135 -10.00 5.84 10.73
C LEU A 135 -11.53 5.92 10.80
N HIS A 136 -12.04 6.57 11.84
CA HIS A 136 -13.47 6.63 12.15
C HIS A 136 -14.13 7.97 11.79
N GLN A 137 -13.34 9.03 11.67
CA GLN A 137 -13.86 10.36 11.38
C GLN A 137 -13.93 10.59 9.87
N ASN A 138 -15.13 10.91 9.38
CA ASN A 138 -15.33 11.36 8.01
C ASN A 138 -14.93 12.84 7.91
N MET A 139 -13.96 13.12 7.05
CA MET A 139 -13.45 14.48 6.81
C MET A 139 -13.92 15.06 5.47
N ARG A 140 -14.77 14.33 4.74
CA ARG A 140 -15.27 14.72 3.40
C ARG A 140 -16.61 15.44 3.46
N THR A 141 -17.42 15.13 4.47
CA THR A 141 -18.72 15.80 4.70
C THR A 141 -18.51 17.09 5.48
N GLU A 142 -19.16 18.16 5.05
CA GLU A 142 -19.10 19.46 5.71
C GLU A 142 -19.88 19.45 7.05
N PRO A 143 -19.60 20.40 7.97
CA PRO A 143 -20.42 20.59 9.16
C PRO A 143 -21.90 20.80 8.78
N GLY A 144 -22.83 20.05 9.37
CA GLY A 144 -24.26 20.08 9.02
C GLY A 144 -24.74 18.98 8.05
N GLU A 145 -23.83 18.16 7.52
CA GLU A 145 -24.16 17.00 6.68
C GLU A 145 -24.16 15.67 7.45
N GLU A 146 -24.44 15.67 8.76
CA GLU A 146 -24.28 14.48 9.61
C GLU A 146 -25.18 13.32 9.17
N GLU A 147 -26.39 13.60 8.70
CA GLU A 147 -27.31 12.57 8.19
C GLU A 147 -26.79 11.91 6.89
N PHE A 148 -26.20 12.70 6.00
CA PHE A 148 -25.58 12.16 4.78
C PHE A 148 -24.32 11.34 5.10
N SER A 149 -23.51 11.81 6.05
CA SER A 149 -22.33 11.08 6.54
C SER A 149 -22.72 9.74 7.16
N LYS A 150 -23.76 9.71 8.00
CA LYS A 150 -24.33 8.46 8.57
C LYS A 150 -24.88 7.54 7.48
N TRP A 151 -25.57 8.08 6.47
CA TRP A 151 -26.07 7.31 5.34
C TRP A 151 -24.94 6.66 4.54
N LEU A 152 -23.87 7.40 4.22
CA LEU A 152 -22.68 6.86 3.54
C LEU A 152 -22.02 5.73 4.35
N ILE A 153 -21.92 5.93 5.67
CA ILE A 153 -21.40 4.92 6.60
C ILE A 153 -22.25 3.65 6.56
N LYS A 154 -23.58 3.79 6.61
CA LYS A 154 -24.54 2.69 6.56
C LYS A 154 -24.49 1.92 5.24
N LEU A 155 -24.38 2.63 4.11
CA LEU A 155 -24.24 2.02 2.78
C LEU A 155 -23.04 1.07 2.72
N GLY A 156 -21.95 1.40 3.44
CA GLY A 156 -20.74 0.61 3.53
C GLY A 156 -20.69 -0.36 4.72
N ASN A 157 -21.82 -0.90 5.18
CA ASN A 157 -21.94 -1.84 6.32
C ASN A 157 -21.63 -1.20 7.70
N ASP A 158 -22.36 -0.13 8.03
CA ASP A 158 -22.52 0.48 9.36
C ASP A 158 -21.28 1.15 10.01
N TYR A 159 -20.10 1.14 9.38
CA TYR A 159 -18.91 1.87 9.88
C TYR A 159 -18.04 2.38 8.72
N ALA A 160 -17.70 3.68 8.66
CA ALA A 160 -16.60 4.16 7.82
C ALA A 160 -15.29 3.67 8.43
N ARG A 161 -14.55 2.87 7.67
CA ARG A 161 -13.23 2.40 8.05
C ARG A 161 -12.34 2.50 6.83
N ILE A 162 -11.56 3.57 6.75
CA ILE A 162 -10.32 3.50 6.00
C ILE A 162 -9.37 2.69 6.86
N PHE A 163 -8.73 1.73 6.23
CA PHE A 163 -7.78 0.88 6.91
C PHE A 163 -6.38 1.38 6.61
N LEU A 164 -5.63 1.60 7.68
CA LEU A 164 -4.20 1.79 7.61
C LEU A 164 -3.54 0.47 8.01
N TYR A 165 -2.63 -0.02 7.18
CA TYR A 165 -1.83 -1.20 7.47
C TYR A 165 -0.39 -0.79 7.61
N VAL A 166 0.22 -1.15 8.73
CA VAL A 166 1.65 -0.89 8.95
C VAL A 166 2.37 -2.22 9.03
N THR A 167 3.44 -2.36 8.26
CA THR A 167 4.33 -3.52 8.40
C THR A 167 5.19 -3.36 9.66
N PRO A 168 5.35 -4.42 10.48
CA PRO A 168 6.15 -4.35 11.69
C PRO A 168 7.60 -4.07 11.32
N PHE A 169 8.23 -3.13 12.01
CA PHE A 169 9.65 -2.86 11.85
C PHE A 169 10.45 -4.03 12.44
N SER A 170 11.45 -4.53 11.70
CA SER A 170 12.23 -5.70 12.15
C SER A 170 13.26 -5.39 13.25
N LYS A 171 13.40 -4.13 13.68
CA LYS A 171 14.23 -3.80 14.84
C LYS A 171 13.37 -3.42 16.05
N SER A 172 13.70 -4.08 17.16
CA SER A 172 13.29 -3.72 18.52
C SER A 172 13.72 -2.29 18.86
N SER A 173 12.92 -1.31 18.43
CA SER A 173 12.97 0.05 18.94
C SER A 173 11.57 0.62 18.85
N THR A 174 10.99 0.80 20.03
CA THR A 174 9.69 1.40 20.32
C THR A 174 9.44 2.62 19.44
N ILE A 175 8.44 2.55 18.56
CA ILE A 175 7.87 3.74 17.94
C ILE A 175 7.02 4.40 19.02
N HIS A 176 7.53 5.49 19.60
CA HIS A 176 6.69 6.39 20.39
C HIS A 176 5.67 7.01 19.44
N SER A 177 4.39 6.78 19.70
CA SER A 177 3.29 7.42 19.01
C SER A 177 3.44 8.94 19.13
N ILE A 178 3.35 9.63 17.99
CA ILE A 178 2.91 11.03 17.95
C ILE A 178 1.40 11.04 18.16
#